data_AF-A0A0V1MEJ1-F1
#
_entry.id   AF-A0A0V1MEJ1-F1
#
_cell.length_a   1.000
_cell.length_b   1.000
_cell.length_c   1.000
_cell.angle_alpha   90.00
_cell.angle_beta   90.00
_cell.angle_gamma   90.00
#
_symmetry.space_group_name_H-M   'P 1'
#
loop_
_entity.id
_entity.type
_entity.pdbx_description
1 polymer ?
#
loop_
_entity_poly.entity_id
_entity_poly.type
_entity_poly.pdbx_seq_one_letter_code
_entity_poly.pdbx_strand_id
1 'polypeptide(L)'
;MVHVCVLYGIWDIVSVDNIESGEEPQIGLANSIAEQLAQPFVNSNKNVFMDPHFTSYSILQYLLEHGLTVVDTVSAHRRDVPACLRKATRRDIYSTLAAYEHNKKVTMISYVPRKNRNVLLMISCHAKLKIDNQRDDKRPNIINDYNLGKGGVDSMDARIEDFGCKRKTNRYTMLMLYRIVDVCINNAFLLMRHQQSYQKTKKRFMKELSAQLAKQNIEMRYQNRTKFTHM
;
A
#
# COMPACT_ATOMS: atom_id res chain seq x y z
N MET A 1 -2.73 10.09 -8.84
CA MET A 1 -2.62 9.15 -7.71
C MET A 1 -1.42 8.26 -7.99
N VAL A 2 -0.26 8.56 -7.40
CA VAL A 2 0.93 7.73 -7.61
C VAL A 2 0.92 6.68 -6.53
N HIS A 3 0.57 5.46 -6.90
CA HIS A 3 0.77 4.32 -6.04
C HIS A 3 2.26 4.05 -5.96
N VAL A 4 2.83 4.33 -4.79
CA VAL A 4 4.13 3.81 -4.41
C VAL A 4 3.96 2.31 -4.18
N CYS A 5 3.97 1.55 -5.28
CA CYS A 5 4.03 0.09 -5.26
C CYS A 5 5.49 -0.32 -5.32
N VAL A 6 6.15 -0.31 -4.17
CA VAL A 6 7.44 -0.97 -4.01
C VAL A 6 7.42 -1.69 -2.64
N LEU A 7 7.34 -3.02 -2.74
CA LEU A 7 7.83 -4.01 -1.77
C LEU A 7 7.10 -4.15 -0.41
N TYR A 8 5.82 -4.53 -0.45
CA TYR A 8 5.21 -5.28 0.67
C TYR A 8 5.96 -6.59 0.96
N GLY A 9 6.56 -7.20 -0.07
CA GLY A 9 7.28 -8.46 0.06
C GLY A 9 8.57 -8.42 0.88
N ILE A 10 9.07 -7.24 1.30
CA ILE A 10 10.24 -7.12 2.20
C ILE A 10 9.82 -7.18 3.67
N TRP A 11 8.60 -6.76 4.01
CA TRP A 11 8.18 -6.59 5.39
C TRP A 11 7.91 -7.91 6.13
N ASP A 12 7.35 -8.91 5.43
CA ASP A 12 7.17 -10.27 5.96
C ASP A 12 8.51 -10.98 6.28
N ILE A 13 9.60 -10.50 5.68
CA ILE A 13 10.95 -11.06 5.79
C ILE A 13 11.69 -10.41 6.96
N VAL A 14 11.63 -9.09 7.03
CA VAL A 14 12.27 -8.30 8.10
C VAL A 14 11.66 -8.63 9.47
N SER A 15 10.40 -9.04 9.52
CA SER A 15 9.76 -9.50 10.76
C SER A 15 10.31 -10.83 11.29
N VAL A 16 10.95 -11.67 10.46
CA VAL A 16 11.53 -12.94 10.91
C VAL A 16 12.91 -12.75 11.53
N ASP A 17 13.66 -11.72 11.12
CA ASP A 17 15.05 -11.51 11.54
C ASP A 17 15.24 -10.52 12.71
N ASN A 18 14.20 -9.80 13.15
CA ASN A 18 14.29 -8.81 14.24
C ASN A 18 13.27 -9.07 15.37
N ILE A 19 13.39 -10.22 16.05
CA ILE A 19 12.76 -10.40 17.36
C ILE A 19 13.68 -9.79 18.43
N GLU A 20 13.61 -8.46 18.59
CA GLU A 20 14.02 -7.81 19.84
C GLU A 20 12.83 -7.01 20.40
N SER A 21 12.51 -7.32 21.64
CA SER A 21 11.32 -6.91 22.36
C SER A 21 11.36 -5.43 22.76
N GLY A 22 10.63 -4.59 22.01
CA GLY A 22 10.27 -3.22 22.39
C GLY A 22 9.41 -2.54 21.33
N GLU A 23 8.40 -1.77 21.73
CA GLU A 23 7.57 -1.00 20.77
C GLU A 23 8.39 0.11 20.08
N GLU A 24 9.35 0.74 20.75
CA GLU A 24 10.15 1.86 20.19
C GLU A 24 11.04 1.48 18.99
N PRO A 25 11.83 0.38 19.06
CA PRO A 25 12.61 -0.11 17.92
C PRO A 25 11.76 -0.39 16.68
N GLN A 26 10.58 -0.99 16.85
CA GLN A 26 9.68 -1.34 15.75
C GLN A 26 9.08 -0.10 15.07
N ILE A 27 8.75 0.94 15.85
CA ILE A 27 8.26 2.21 15.31
C ILE A 27 9.35 2.92 14.51
N GLY A 28 10.59 2.93 15.02
CA GLY A 28 11.74 3.50 14.32
C GLY A 28 11.97 2.81 12.97
N LEU A 29 11.89 1.48 12.94
CA LEU A 29 12.04 0.70 11.71
C LEU A 29 10.91 0.95 10.71
N ALA A 30 9.65 0.92 11.16
CA ALA A 30 8.50 1.18 10.30
C ALA A 30 8.56 2.59 9.68
N ASN A 31 8.93 3.60 10.49
CA ASN A 31 9.12 4.96 10.02
C ASN A 31 10.25 5.04 8.98
N SER A 32 11.42 4.47 9.28
CA SER A 32 12.57 4.47 8.34
C SER A 32 12.20 3.86 6.99
N ILE A 33 11.44 2.76 6.98
CA ILE A 33 10.96 2.13 5.75
C ILE A 33 9.99 3.06 5.00
N ALA A 34 9.03 3.66 5.70
CA ALA A 34 8.09 4.61 5.08
C ALA A 34 8.82 5.83 4.50
N GLU A 35 9.83 6.37 5.20
CA GLU A 35 10.67 7.47 4.74
C GLU A 35 11.44 7.10 3.47
N GLN A 36 12.09 5.92 3.46
CA GLN A 36 12.83 5.42 2.30
C GLN A 36 11.93 5.22 1.08
N LEU A 37 10.74 4.65 1.26
CA LEU A 37 9.77 4.46 0.19
C LEU A 37 9.19 5.79 -0.33
N ALA A 38 9.11 6.80 0.53
CA ALA A 38 8.62 8.13 0.19
C ALA A 38 9.65 9.01 -0.52
N GLN A 39 10.96 8.73 -0.38
CA GLN A 39 12.06 9.53 -0.96
C GLN A 39 11.83 9.96 -2.43
N PRO A 40 11.43 9.07 -3.36
CA PRO A 40 11.25 9.45 -4.76
C PRO A 40 10.09 10.43 -5.01
N PHE A 41 9.26 10.70 -4.00
CA PHE A 41 8.03 11.49 -4.11
C PHE A 41 8.07 12.75 -3.24
N VAL A 42 9.18 13.02 -2.56
CA VAL A 42 9.38 14.25 -1.79
C VAL A 42 9.09 15.49 -2.66
N ASN A 43 8.40 16.47 -2.08
CA ASN A 43 7.96 17.72 -2.70
C ASN A 43 7.01 17.55 -3.91
N SER A 44 6.40 16.37 -4.08
CA SER A 44 5.45 16.15 -5.17
C SER A 44 4.01 16.57 -4.86
N ASN A 45 3.71 17.03 -3.62
CA ASN A 45 2.38 17.41 -3.15
C ASN A 45 1.34 16.27 -3.33
N LYS A 46 1.79 15.03 -3.14
CA LYS A 46 0.95 13.85 -3.27
C LYS A 46 0.44 13.37 -1.92
N ASN A 47 -0.74 12.76 -1.96
CA ASN A 47 -1.27 12.00 -0.85
C ASN A 47 -0.59 10.62 -0.78
N VAL A 48 -0.14 10.25 0.40
CA VAL A 48 0.38 8.95 0.78
C VAL A 48 -0.68 8.25 1.61
N PHE A 49 -0.88 6.97 1.32
CA PHE A 49 -1.75 6.07 2.08
C PHE A 49 -0.93 4.87 2.51
N MET A 50 -1.02 4.52 3.78
CA MET A 50 -0.21 3.51 4.45
C MET A 50 -1.08 2.63 5.33
N ASP A 51 -0.58 1.43 5.63
CA ASP A 51 -1.22 0.56 6.61
C ASP A 51 -1.17 1.22 8.01
N PRO A 52 -2.22 1.08 8.86
CA PRO A 52 -2.18 1.53 10.25
C PRO A 52 -0.96 1.07 11.07
N HIS A 53 -0.27 0.01 10.65
CA HIS A 53 1.02 -0.37 11.24
C HIS A 53 2.12 0.69 11.05
N PHE A 54 2.15 1.38 9.90
CA PHE A 54 3.15 2.44 9.63
C PHE A 54 2.72 3.81 10.15
N THR A 55 1.42 4.02 10.37
CA THR A 55 0.90 5.32 10.79
C THR A 55 1.34 5.65 12.22
N SER A 56 2.18 6.67 12.33
CA SER A 56 2.59 7.30 13.59
C SER A 56 2.52 8.82 13.46
N TYR A 57 2.55 9.52 14.58
CA TYR A 57 2.57 10.98 14.53
C TYR A 57 3.89 11.51 13.94
N SER A 58 5.02 10.87 14.27
CA SER A 58 6.34 11.28 13.79
C SER A 58 6.49 11.14 12.28
N ILE A 59 6.08 10.02 11.68
CA ILE A 59 6.15 9.85 10.22
C ILE A 59 5.25 10.85 9.48
N LEU A 60 4.10 11.16 10.06
CA LEU A 60 3.13 12.07 9.46
C LEU A 60 3.66 13.51 9.45
N GLN A 61 4.37 13.91 10.51
CA GLN A 61 5.09 15.19 10.57
C GLN A 61 6.23 15.23 9.53
N TYR A 62 7.05 14.17 9.47
CA TYR A 62 8.14 14.06 8.49
C TYR A 62 7.63 14.21 7.06
N LEU A 63 6.60 13.44 6.68
CA LEU A 63 6.04 13.47 5.33
C LEU A 63 5.49 14.86 4.99
N LEU A 64 4.84 15.52 5.95
CA LEU A 64 4.31 16.88 5.75
C LEU A 64 5.43 17.91 5.51
N GLU A 65 6.52 17.83 6.26
CA GLU A 65 7.70 18.69 6.07
C GLU A 65 8.36 18.46 4.70
N HIS A 66 8.18 17.28 4.13
CA HIS A 66 8.70 16.89 2.81
C HIS A 66 7.64 17.02 1.68
N GLY A 67 6.61 17.84 1.88
CA GLY A 67 5.61 18.13 0.84
C GLY A 67 4.74 16.93 0.44
N LEU A 68 4.50 16.01 1.39
CA LEU A 68 3.63 14.86 1.25
C LEU A 68 2.52 14.92 2.29
N THR A 69 1.29 14.63 1.86
CA THR A 69 0.12 14.61 2.73
C THR A 69 -0.31 13.19 3.02
N VAL A 70 -0.92 12.94 4.17
CA VAL A 70 -1.27 11.60 4.66
C VAL A 70 -2.71 11.62 5.15
N VAL A 71 -3.47 10.57 4.82
CA VAL A 71 -4.83 10.33 5.33
C VAL A 71 -4.93 8.84 5.64
N ASP A 72 -4.59 8.44 6.86
CA ASP A 72 -4.52 7.01 7.21
C ASP A 72 -5.15 6.68 8.54
N THR A 73 -5.51 5.41 8.71
CA THR A 73 -5.94 4.90 10.01
C THR A 73 -4.77 4.78 10.96
N VAL A 74 -5.00 4.99 12.25
CA VAL A 74 -4.00 4.78 13.31
C VAL A 74 -4.52 3.78 14.33
N SER A 75 -3.64 2.90 14.82
CA SER A 75 -3.99 1.96 15.88
C SER A 75 -4.30 2.69 17.20
N ALA A 76 -5.38 2.28 17.87
CA ALA A 76 -5.77 2.82 19.18
C ALA A 76 -4.74 2.58 20.28
N HIS A 77 -3.83 1.62 20.07
CA HIS A 77 -2.77 1.27 21.01
C HIS A 77 -1.57 2.23 20.93
N ARG A 78 -1.47 3.04 19.88
CA ARG A 78 -0.38 4.00 19.69
C ARG A 78 -0.39 5.05 20.80
N ARG A 79 0.78 5.29 21.40
CA ARG A 79 0.98 6.32 22.44
C ARG A 79 0.58 7.71 21.95
N ASP A 80 0.84 8.00 20.68
CA ASP A 80 0.52 9.27 20.01
C ASP A 80 -0.98 9.60 19.98
N VAL A 81 -1.86 8.61 20.15
CA VAL A 81 -3.31 8.83 20.11
C VAL A 81 -3.81 9.32 21.47
N PRO A 82 -4.41 10.52 21.58
CA PRO A 82 -4.97 11.02 22.84
C PRO A 82 -5.99 10.07 23.45
N ALA A 83 -5.95 9.89 24.78
CA ALA A 83 -6.85 8.99 25.48
C ALA A 83 -8.34 9.34 25.30
N CYS A 84 -8.66 10.63 25.10
CA CYS A 84 -10.01 11.11 24.82
C CYS A 84 -10.58 10.58 23.48
N LEU A 85 -9.73 10.25 22.52
CA LEU A 85 -10.14 9.72 21.22
C LEU A 85 -10.27 8.19 21.20
N ARG A 86 -9.62 7.46 22.13
CA ARG A 86 -9.54 5.99 22.07
C ARG A 86 -10.87 5.29 22.39
N LYS A 87 -11.61 5.79 23.39
CA LYS A 87 -12.77 5.08 23.97
C LYS A 87 -14.05 5.28 23.13
N ALA A 88 -14.66 4.18 22.70
CA ALA A 88 -15.98 4.19 22.04
C ALA A 88 -17.14 3.72 22.94
N THR A 89 -16.86 3.16 24.13
CA THR A 89 -17.88 2.47 24.94
C THR A 89 -19.05 3.35 25.40
N ARG A 90 -18.80 4.65 25.60
CA ARG A 90 -19.81 5.63 26.05
C ARG A 90 -20.23 6.60 24.95
N ARG A 91 -19.86 6.31 23.70
CA ARG A 91 -20.11 7.20 22.58
C ARG A 91 -21.30 6.72 21.76
N ASP A 92 -22.10 7.67 21.31
CA ASP A 92 -23.21 7.40 20.41
C ASP A 92 -22.72 6.85 19.08
N ILE A 93 -23.52 5.97 18.48
CA ILE A 93 -23.28 5.47 17.14
C ILE A 93 -23.32 6.66 16.16
N TYR A 94 -22.39 6.67 15.21
CA TYR A 94 -22.17 7.73 14.23
C TYR A 94 -21.72 9.08 14.80
N SER A 95 -21.34 9.12 16.08
CA SER A 95 -20.64 10.28 16.63
C SER A 95 -19.24 10.41 16.01
N THR A 96 -18.76 11.65 15.90
CA THR A 96 -17.39 11.97 15.49
C THR A 96 -16.76 12.92 16.49
N LEU A 97 -15.53 12.62 16.92
CA LEU A 97 -14.66 13.55 17.67
C LEU A 97 -13.45 13.87 16.81
N ALA A 98 -12.96 15.11 16.93
CA ALA A 98 -11.75 15.54 16.26
C ALA A 98 -10.85 16.29 17.23
N ALA A 99 -9.56 15.95 17.22
CA ALA A 99 -8.53 16.73 17.90
C ALA A 99 -7.65 17.39 16.84
N TYR A 100 -7.47 18.70 16.95
CA TYR A 100 -6.68 19.50 16.03
C TYR A 100 -5.45 20.01 16.74
N GLU A 101 -4.28 19.75 16.18
CA GLU A 101 -3.05 20.37 16.63
C GLU A 101 -2.71 21.54 15.69
N HIS A 102 -3.05 22.74 16.13
CA HIS A 102 -2.98 23.94 15.31
C HIS A 102 -1.55 24.24 14.82
N ASN A 103 -0.55 24.02 15.68
CA ASN A 103 0.84 24.37 15.39
C ASN A 103 1.48 23.48 14.30
N LYS A 104 0.95 22.27 14.09
CA LYS A 104 1.58 21.25 13.22
C LYS A 104 0.69 20.75 12.10
N LYS A 105 -0.49 21.35 11.92
CA LYS A 105 -1.46 21.02 10.86
C LYS A 105 -1.88 19.53 10.83
N VAL A 106 -1.83 18.88 11.99
CA VAL A 106 -2.26 17.48 12.16
C VAL A 106 -3.66 17.45 12.75
N THR A 107 -4.52 16.60 12.16
CA THR A 107 -5.87 16.34 12.66
C THR A 107 -6.02 14.86 12.97
N MET A 108 -6.50 14.54 14.17
CA MET A 108 -6.92 13.19 14.54
C MET A 108 -8.43 13.12 14.62
N ILE A 109 -9.02 12.09 14.02
CA ILE A 109 -10.47 11.89 13.99
C ILE A 109 -10.80 10.53 14.59
N SER A 110 -11.83 10.51 15.43
CA SER A 110 -12.41 9.31 16.01
C SER A 110 -13.89 9.22 15.65
N TYR A 111 -14.23 8.23 14.82
CA TYR A 111 -15.58 7.97 14.33
C TYR A 111 -16.08 6.62 14.84
N VAL A 112 -17.33 6.55 15.31
CA VAL A 112 -17.94 5.34 15.88
C VAL A 112 -18.95 4.75 14.91
N PRO A 113 -18.55 3.87 13.96
CA PRO A 113 -19.47 3.29 12.98
C PRO A 113 -20.46 2.30 13.61
N ARG A 114 -20.09 1.67 14.74
CA ARG A 114 -20.88 0.65 15.42
C ARG A 114 -20.64 0.75 16.92
N LYS A 115 -21.58 0.25 17.73
CA LYS A 115 -21.45 0.22 19.19
C LYS A 115 -20.11 -0.41 19.60
N ASN A 116 -19.37 0.26 20.47
CA ASN A 116 -18.06 -0.15 20.98
C ASN A 116 -16.95 -0.32 19.91
N ARG A 117 -17.13 0.17 18.67
CA ARG A 117 -16.10 0.15 17.62
C ARG A 117 -15.71 1.57 17.25
N ASN A 118 -14.41 1.83 17.24
CA ASN A 118 -13.84 3.13 16.92
C ASN A 118 -12.97 3.02 15.68
N VAL A 119 -13.11 3.97 14.76
CA VAL A 119 -12.20 4.17 13.64
C VAL A 119 -11.42 5.44 13.92
N LEU A 120 -10.11 5.29 14.07
CA LEU A 120 -9.18 6.39 14.30
C LEU A 120 -8.44 6.70 13.01
N LEU A 121 -8.40 7.98 12.64
CA LEU A 121 -7.68 8.49 11.49
C LEU A 121 -6.71 9.58 11.94
N MET A 122 -5.54 9.63 11.31
CA MET A 122 -4.55 10.69 11.46
C MET A 122 -4.25 11.30 10.10
N ILE A 123 -4.28 12.63 10.04
CA ILE A 123 -4.29 13.38 8.78
C ILE A 123 -3.32 14.57 8.87
N SER A 124 -2.46 14.74 7.86
CA SER A 124 -1.50 15.87 7.80
C SER A 124 -2.02 17.08 7.01
N CYS A 125 -3.27 17.47 7.22
CA CYS A 125 -3.80 18.72 6.68
C CYS A 125 -4.98 19.25 7.50
N HIS A 126 -5.28 20.55 7.33
CA HIS A 126 -6.55 21.14 7.76
C HIS A 126 -7.68 20.72 6.81
N ALA A 127 -8.02 19.43 6.82
CA ALA A 127 -9.25 18.99 6.19
C ALA A 127 -10.41 19.61 6.98
N LYS A 128 -11.21 20.46 6.33
CA LYS A 128 -12.48 20.91 6.91
C LYS A 128 -13.31 19.66 7.16
N LEU A 129 -13.48 19.29 8.42
CA LEU A 129 -14.31 18.16 8.80
C LEU A 129 -15.75 18.45 8.36
N LYS A 130 -16.16 17.77 7.30
CA LYS A 130 -17.53 17.80 6.80
C LYS A 130 -18.16 16.45 7.11
N ILE A 131 -19.28 16.51 7.81
CA ILE A 131 -20.13 15.36 8.11
C ILE A 131 -21.31 15.43 7.16
N ASP A 132 -21.52 14.35 6.40
CA ASP A 132 -22.67 14.24 5.52
C ASP A 132 -23.91 13.87 6.35
N ASN A 133 -24.67 14.87 6.78
CA ASN A 133 -25.87 14.69 7.59
C ASN A 133 -27.04 14.04 6.82
N GLN A 134 -26.95 13.92 5.49
CA GLN A 134 -27.97 13.27 4.67
C GLN A 134 -27.80 11.74 4.66
N ARG A 135 -26.64 11.22 5.08
CA ARG A 135 -26.41 9.78 5.21
C ARG A 135 -26.84 9.27 6.58
N ASP A 136 -27.41 8.07 6.59
CA ASP A 136 -27.77 7.35 7.82
C ASP A 136 -26.58 7.13 8.75
N ASP A 137 -25.38 6.92 8.18
CA ASP A 137 -24.15 6.68 8.92
C ASP A 137 -23.42 7.94 9.38
N LYS A 138 -23.88 9.15 8.99
CA LYS A 138 -23.25 10.45 9.29
C LYS A 138 -21.72 10.41 9.16
N ARG A 139 -21.24 9.71 8.15
CA ARG A 139 -19.81 9.43 7.99
C ARG A 139 -19.05 10.69 7.59
N PRO A 140 -17.89 10.98 8.22
CA PRO A 140 -17.04 12.09 7.80
C PRO A 140 -16.49 11.88 6.38
N ASN A 141 -16.44 12.95 5.59
CA ASN A 141 -15.91 12.91 4.21
C ASN A 141 -14.49 12.35 4.13
N ILE A 142 -13.67 12.62 5.14
CA ILE A 142 -12.27 12.18 5.16
C ILE A 142 -12.15 10.66 5.20
N ILE A 143 -13.14 9.96 5.77
CA ILE A 143 -13.16 8.50 5.72
C ILE A 143 -13.46 8.00 4.30
N ASN A 144 -14.16 8.78 3.47
CA ASN A 144 -14.34 8.46 2.05
C ASN A 144 -13.01 8.65 1.30
N ASP A 145 -12.29 9.75 1.57
CA ASP A 145 -10.96 10.00 0.98
C ASP A 145 -9.98 8.86 1.30
N TYR A 146 -9.94 8.43 2.56
CA TYR A 146 -9.18 7.24 2.98
C TYR A 146 -9.58 5.99 2.20
N ASN A 147 -10.89 5.72 2.10
CA ASN A 147 -11.38 4.54 1.39
C ASN A 147 -11.06 4.54 -0.11
N LEU A 148 -10.97 5.71 -0.74
CA LEU A 148 -10.58 5.84 -2.14
C LEU A 148 -9.09 5.54 -2.34
N GLY A 149 -8.24 5.94 -1.38
CA GLY A 149 -6.78 5.81 -1.50
C GLY A 149 -6.20 4.48 -1.03
N LYS A 150 -6.77 3.87 0.03
CA LYS A 150 -6.18 2.70 0.71
C LYS A 150 -6.04 1.44 -0.15
N GLY A 151 -6.88 1.29 -1.17
CA GLY A 151 -7.07 0.01 -1.85
C GLY A 151 -6.04 -0.33 -2.93
N GLY A 152 -5.05 0.51 -3.22
CA GLY A 152 -4.24 0.25 -4.42
C GLY A 152 -3.13 -0.78 -4.26
N VAL A 153 -2.59 -1.00 -3.06
CA VAL A 153 -1.71 -2.16 -2.80
C VAL A 153 -2.51 -3.45 -2.91
N ASP A 154 -3.63 -3.55 -2.19
CA ASP A 154 -4.54 -4.70 -2.26
C ASP A 154 -5.01 -4.98 -3.70
N SER A 155 -5.27 -3.93 -4.47
CA SER A 155 -5.64 -4.04 -5.89
C SER A 155 -4.51 -4.58 -6.75
N MET A 156 -3.25 -4.24 -6.46
CA MET A 156 -2.10 -4.84 -7.13
C MET A 156 -1.98 -6.32 -6.76
N ASP A 157 -2.11 -6.64 -5.48
CA ASP A 157 -1.97 -7.99 -4.97
C ASP A 157 -3.04 -8.93 -5.53
N ALA A 158 -4.30 -8.50 -5.54
CA ALA A 158 -5.39 -9.23 -6.18
C ALA A 158 -5.11 -9.48 -7.67
N ARG A 159 -4.62 -8.47 -8.41
CA ARG A 159 -4.27 -8.62 -9.83
C ARG A 159 -3.10 -9.58 -10.05
N ILE A 160 -2.15 -9.63 -9.12
CA ILE A 160 -1.03 -10.56 -9.18
C ILE A 160 -1.52 -11.97 -8.87
N GLU A 161 -2.36 -12.14 -7.86
CA GLU A 161 -2.91 -13.45 -7.47
C GLU A 161 -3.68 -14.12 -8.62
N ASP A 162 -4.51 -13.37 -9.34
CA ASP A 162 -5.28 -13.89 -10.49
C ASP A 162 -4.41 -14.51 -11.60
N PHE A 163 -3.17 -14.04 -11.75
CA PHE A 163 -2.32 -14.31 -12.91
C PHE A 163 -0.85 -14.60 -12.53
N GLY A 164 -0.61 -15.07 -11.31
CA GLY A 164 0.73 -15.25 -10.74
C GLY A 164 1.47 -16.46 -11.29
N CYS A 165 2.80 -16.37 -11.35
CA CYS A 165 3.71 -17.43 -11.79
C CYS A 165 4.23 -18.29 -10.63
N LYS A 166 3.78 -18.04 -9.40
CA LYS A 166 4.19 -18.75 -8.19
C LYS A 166 4.01 -20.26 -8.32
N ARG A 167 5.05 -21.01 -7.97
CA ARG A 167 5.03 -22.49 -7.86
C ARG A 167 5.34 -22.89 -6.42
N LYS A 168 4.86 -24.07 -6.01
CA LYS A 168 5.25 -24.68 -4.73
C LYS A 168 6.76 -24.90 -4.74
N THR A 169 7.45 -24.33 -3.76
CA THR A 169 8.90 -24.42 -3.60
C THR A 169 9.22 -24.41 -2.11
N ASN A 170 10.27 -25.14 -1.72
CA ASN A 170 10.85 -25.07 -0.37
C ASN A 170 12.04 -24.11 -0.32
N ARG A 171 12.41 -23.50 -1.46
CA ARG A 171 13.52 -22.56 -1.56
C ARG A 171 12.98 -21.13 -1.53
N TYR A 172 13.35 -20.41 -0.49
CA TYR A 172 12.91 -19.04 -0.27
C TYR A 172 13.32 -18.07 -1.39
N THR A 173 14.56 -18.19 -1.90
CA THR A 173 15.04 -17.40 -3.04
C THR A 173 14.15 -17.55 -4.28
N MET A 174 13.59 -18.74 -4.51
CA MET A 174 12.66 -18.96 -5.62
C MET A 174 11.33 -18.26 -5.39
N LEU A 175 10.83 -18.24 -4.15
CA LEU A 175 9.62 -17.50 -3.79
C LEU A 175 9.78 -16.00 -4.05
N MET A 176 10.92 -15.42 -3.66
CA MET A 176 11.28 -14.03 -3.97
C MET A 176 11.33 -13.78 -5.47
N LEU A 177 12.00 -14.66 -6.23
CA LEU A 177 12.11 -14.54 -7.68
C LEU A 177 10.72 -14.54 -8.35
N TYR A 178 9.83 -15.45 -7.95
CA TYR A 178 8.46 -15.47 -8.48
C TYR A 178 7.73 -14.15 -8.20
N ARG A 179 7.87 -13.61 -6.98
CA ARG A 179 7.24 -12.34 -6.61
C ARG A 179 7.75 -11.17 -7.43
N ILE A 180 9.07 -11.08 -7.64
CA ILE A 180 9.69 -10.04 -8.48
C ILE A 180 9.15 -10.13 -9.91
N VAL A 181 9.14 -11.34 -10.49
CA VAL A 181 8.62 -11.56 -11.86
C VAL A 181 7.16 -11.15 -11.98
N ASP A 182 6.31 -11.52 -11.02
CA ASP A 182 4.89 -11.17 -11.04
C ASP A 182 4.65 -9.66 -10.95
N VAL A 183 5.41 -8.94 -10.11
CA VAL A 183 5.36 -7.47 -10.02
C VAL A 183 5.84 -6.83 -11.32
N CYS A 184 6.93 -7.31 -11.91
CA CYS A 184 7.44 -6.83 -13.19
C CYS A 184 6.41 -7.01 -14.32
N ILE A 185 5.78 -8.19 -14.43
CA ILE A 185 4.73 -8.47 -15.42
C ILE A 185 3.55 -7.52 -15.22
N ASN A 186 3.12 -7.31 -13.98
CA ASN A 186 2.01 -6.41 -13.68
C ASN A 186 2.34 -4.95 -14.06
N ASN A 187 3.54 -4.46 -13.73
CA ASN A 187 3.98 -3.12 -14.07
C ASN A 187 4.11 -2.93 -15.59
N ALA A 188 4.69 -3.90 -16.30
CA ALA A 188 4.77 -3.88 -17.76
C ALA A 188 3.38 -3.83 -18.40
N PHE A 189 2.43 -4.63 -17.90
CA PHE A 189 1.05 -4.62 -18.36
C PHE A 189 0.37 -3.26 -18.16
N LEU A 190 0.56 -2.63 -16.99
CA LEU A 190 -0.02 -1.31 -16.70
C LEU A 190 0.58 -0.22 -17.60
N LEU A 191 1.88 -0.25 -17.86
CA LEU A 191 2.55 0.67 -18.78
C LEU A 191 2.04 0.52 -20.22
N MET A 192 1.89 -0.73 -20.69
CA MET A 192 1.31 -0.96 -22.01
C MET A 192 -0.13 -0.49 -22.09
N ARG A 193 -0.96 -0.79 -21.08
CA ARG A 193 -2.37 -0.36 -21.05
C ARG A 193 -2.54 1.16 -20.99
N HIS A 194 -1.56 1.89 -20.47
CA HIS A 194 -1.55 3.34 -20.50
C HIS A 194 -1.42 3.89 -21.94
N GLN A 195 -0.82 3.13 -22.85
CA GLN A 195 -0.82 3.47 -24.28
C GLN A 195 -2.21 3.13 -24.85
N GLN A 196 -2.96 4.14 -25.32
CA GLN A 196 -4.36 4.01 -25.75
C GLN A 196 -4.61 2.91 -26.82
N SER A 197 -3.57 2.55 -27.59
CA SER A 197 -3.62 1.50 -28.60
C SER A 197 -3.66 0.07 -28.02
N TYR A 198 -3.30 -0.12 -26.75
CA TYR A 198 -3.19 -1.44 -26.14
C TYR A 198 -4.44 -1.83 -25.35
N GLN A 199 -5.41 -2.42 -26.05
CA GLN A 199 -6.69 -2.87 -25.49
C GLN A 199 -6.73 -4.37 -25.15
N LYS A 200 -5.58 -5.02 -25.00
CA LYS A 200 -5.52 -6.47 -24.74
C LYS A 200 -5.74 -6.79 -23.27
N THR A 201 -6.36 -7.94 -23.00
CA THR A 201 -6.49 -8.47 -21.64
C THR A 201 -5.14 -8.92 -21.07
N LYS A 202 -4.99 -8.91 -19.74
CA LYS A 202 -3.75 -9.36 -19.06
C LYS A 202 -3.35 -10.78 -19.46
N LYS A 203 -4.32 -11.69 -19.59
CA LYS A 203 -4.10 -13.07 -20.08
C LYS A 203 -3.43 -13.10 -21.46
N ARG A 204 -3.92 -12.28 -22.40
CA ARG A 204 -3.35 -12.21 -23.76
C ARG A 204 -1.96 -11.59 -23.75
N PHE A 205 -1.75 -10.52 -22.98
CA PHE A 205 -0.45 -9.91 -22.76
C PHE A 205 0.59 -10.95 -22.31
N MET A 206 0.27 -11.74 -21.27
CA MET A 206 1.20 -12.75 -20.75
C MET A 206 1.50 -13.87 -21.75
N LYS A 207 0.53 -14.28 -22.57
CA LYS A 207 0.75 -15.29 -23.62
C LYS A 207 1.70 -14.76 -24.70
N GLU A 208 1.56 -13.50 -25.08
CA GLU A 208 2.45 -12.85 -26.07
C GLU A 208 3.85 -12.66 -25.49
N LEU A 209 3.95 -12.20 -24.24
CA LEU A 209 5.20 -12.05 -23.51
C LEU A 209 5.96 -13.38 -23.41
N SER A 210 5.29 -14.47 -23.01
CA SER A 210 5.94 -15.78 -22.87
C SER A 210 6.41 -16.33 -24.21
N ALA A 211 5.65 -16.13 -25.29
CA ALA A 211 6.05 -16.51 -26.64
C ALA A 211 7.29 -15.73 -27.10
N GLN A 212 7.33 -14.41 -26.84
CA GLN A 212 8.49 -13.57 -27.20
C GLN A 212 9.75 -13.98 -26.44
N LEU A 213 9.66 -14.21 -25.13
CA LEU A 213 10.77 -14.65 -24.29
C LEU A 213 11.28 -16.06 -24.68
N ALA A 214 10.39 -16.95 -25.13
CA ALA A 214 10.76 -18.29 -25.54
C ALA A 214 11.38 -18.36 -26.96
N LYS A 215 11.08 -17.38 -27.84
CA LYS A 215 11.40 -17.43 -29.27
C LYS A 215 12.87 -17.71 -29.56
N GLN A 216 13.78 -16.92 -29.00
CA GLN A 216 15.22 -17.09 -29.22
C GLN A 216 15.71 -18.48 -28.76
N ASN A 217 15.22 -18.97 -27.62
CA ASN A 217 15.58 -20.29 -27.10
C ASN A 217 15.05 -21.43 -27.97
N ILE A 218 13.86 -21.27 -28.55
CA ILE A 218 13.28 -22.24 -29.49
C ILE A 218 14.12 -22.28 -30.78
N GLU A 219 14.46 -21.11 -31.34
CA GLU A 219 15.28 -20.99 -32.55
C GLU A 219 16.66 -21.62 -32.37
N MET A 220 17.35 -21.34 -31.25
CA MET A 220 18.65 -21.96 -30.94
C MET A 220 18.55 -23.48 -30.85
N ARG A 221 17.51 -24.03 -30.20
CA ARG A 221 17.31 -25.48 -30.08
C ARG A 221 17.02 -26.14 -31.42
N TYR A 222 16.27 -25.47 -32.29
CA TYR A 222 16.00 -25.97 -33.63
C TYR A 222 17.28 -26.08 -34.47
N GLN A 223 18.11 -25.02 -34.47
CA GLN A 223 19.37 -24.99 -35.21
C GLN A 223 20.40 -26.00 -34.70
N ASN A 224 20.43 -26.26 -33.40
CA ASN A 224 21.31 -27.30 -32.86
C ASN A 224 20.87 -28.70 -33.28
N ARG A 225 19.55 -28.95 -33.40
CA ARG A 225 19.02 -30.25 -33.81
C ARG A 225 19.36 -30.58 -35.26
N THR A 226 19.27 -29.61 -36.17
CA THR A 226 19.62 -29.79 -37.59
C THR A 226 21.10 -30.13 -37.78
N LYS A 227 22.00 -29.54 -36.97
CA LYS A 227 23.43 -29.87 -37.01
C LYS A 227 23.74 -31.33 -36.67
N PHE A 228 23.01 -31.94 -35.74
CA PHE A 228 23.20 -33.35 -35.36
C PHE A 228 22.61 -34.35 -36.36
N THR A 229 21.63 -33.95 -37.19
CA THR A 229 21.06 -34.81 -38.24
C THR A 229 21.83 -34.81 -39.55
N HIS A 230 22.81 -33.90 -39.73
CA HIS A 230 23.65 -33.79 -40.93
C HIS A 230 25.10 -34.22 -40.70
N MET A 231 25.35 -34.92 -39.59
CA MET A 231 26.63 -35.54 -39.23
C MET A 231 26.45 -37.05 -39.23
#